data_AF-A0A3S1AWV1-F1
#
_entry.id   AF-A0A3S1AWV1-F1
#
_cell.length_a   1.000
_cell.length_b   1.000
_cell.length_c   1.000
_cell.angle_alpha   90.00
_cell.angle_beta   90.00
_cell.angle_gamma   90.00
#
_symmetry.space_group_name_H-M   'P 1'
#
loop_
_entity.id
_entity.type
_entity.pdbx_description
1 polymer ?
#
loop_
_entity_poly.entity_id
_entity_poly.type
_entity_poly.pdbx_seq_one_letter_code
_entity_poly.pdbx_strand_id
1 'polypeptide(L)'
;MYKDYPGHLELLVHSHIPVCGLIQMIIEETDISSSKLAVFRDRSRSPESVLSPDMTLEECGFTGDSCHSPEEVILFYDYTVEFTDCPILMCDHYFGQKVN
;
A
#
# COMPACT_ATOMS: atom_id res chain seq x y z
N MET A 1 8.10 -12.83 14.87
CA MET A 1 8.68 -11.58 15.41
C MET A 1 9.24 -10.80 14.22
N TYR A 2 8.43 -9.93 13.63
CA TYR A 2 8.77 -9.10 12.44
C TYR A 2 8.91 -7.61 12.82
N LYS A 3 9.19 -7.31 14.09
CA LYS A 3 8.90 -5.99 14.68
C LYS A 3 9.80 -4.83 14.25
N ASP A 4 10.90 -5.08 13.53
CA ASP A 4 11.93 -4.06 13.30
C ASP A 4 12.23 -3.78 11.81
N TYR A 5 11.27 -3.98 10.90
CA TYR A 5 11.42 -3.50 9.52
C TYR A 5 10.61 -2.20 9.34
N PRO A 6 11.19 -1.14 8.75
CA PRO A 6 10.55 0.18 8.63
C PRO A 6 9.27 0.20 7.78
N GLY A 7 8.89 -0.91 7.14
CA GLY A 7 7.62 -1.07 6.41
C GLY A 7 6.56 -1.90 7.15
N HIS A 8 6.78 -2.27 8.42
CA HIS A 8 5.73 -2.90 9.23
C HIS A 8 5.05 -1.85 10.09
N LEU A 9 3.72 -1.88 10.08
CA LEU A 9 2.83 -0.98 10.82
C LEU A 9 1.73 -1.78 11.49
N GLU A 10 1.33 -1.36 12.69
CA GLU A 10 0.20 -1.90 13.44
C GLU A 10 -0.85 -0.80 13.55
N LEU A 11 -2.03 -1.01 12.95
CA LEU A 11 -3.14 -0.05 12.93
C LEU A 11 -4.40 -0.67 13.56
N LEU A 12 -5.09 0.10 14.40
CA LEU A 12 -6.42 -0.22 14.89
C LEU A 12 -7.46 0.56 14.08
N VAL A 13 -8.34 -0.15 13.37
CA VAL A 13 -9.32 0.45 12.45
C VAL A 13 -10.70 -0.18 12.63
N HIS A 14 -11.75 0.54 12.20
CA HIS A 14 -13.09 -0.04 12.08
C HIS A 14 -13.20 -0.89 10.81
N SER A 15 -13.89 -2.02 10.86
CA SER A 15 -14.13 -2.90 9.70
C SER A 15 -14.94 -2.22 8.58
N HIS A 16 -15.74 -1.20 8.90
CA HIS A 16 -16.44 -0.38 7.91
C HIS A 16 -15.54 0.61 7.17
N ILE A 17 -14.24 0.69 7.48
CA ILE A 17 -13.34 1.55 6.72
C ILE A 17 -13.18 1.01 5.28
N PRO A 18 -13.29 1.87 4.26
CA PRO A 18 -12.91 1.52 2.91
C PRO A 18 -11.43 1.17 2.82
N VAL A 19 -11.07 0.24 1.94
CA VAL A 19 -9.67 -0.13 1.66
C VAL A 19 -8.88 1.09 1.17
N CYS A 20 -9.49 2.02 0.44
CA CYS A 20 -8.83 3.29 0.08
C CYS A 20 -8.44 4.14 1.30
N GLY A 21 -9.23 4.12 2.37
CA GLY A 21 -8.88 4.76 3.64
C GLY A 21 -7.70 4.07 4.34
N LEU A 22 -7.64 2.74 4.28
CA LEU A 22 -6.48 1.98 4.76
C LEU A 22 -5.21 2.31 3.96
N ILE A 23 -5.31 2.41 2.63
CA ILE A 23 -4.20 2.81 1.75
C ILE A 23 -3.68 4.19 2.15
N GLN A 24 -4.57 5.15 2.39
CA GLN A 24 -4.17 6.50 2.79
C GLN A 24 -3.42 6.50 4.13
N MET A 25 -3.90 5.75 5.13
CA MET A 25 -3.19 5.64 6.41
C MET A 25 -1.81 5.00 6.26
N ILE A 26 -1.66 3.98 5.40
CA ILE A 26 -0.34 3.38 5.12
C ILE A 26 0.59 4.44 4.53
N ILE A 27 0.14 5.23 3.55
CA ILE A 27 0.95 6.29 2.92
C ILE A 27 1.38 7.34 3.95
N GLU A 28 0.45 7.79 4.80
CA GLU A 28 0.69 8.80 5.84
C GLU A 28 1.71 8.32 6.90
N GLU A 29 1.66 7.03 7.28
CA GLU A 29 2.57 6.47 8.30
C GLU A 29 3.94 6.06 7.75
N THR A 30 4.09 5.89 6.43
CA THR A 30 5.33 5.35 5.82
C THR A 30 6.07 6.35 4.94
N ASP A 31 5.55 7.57 4.77
CA ASP A 31 6.08 8.60 3.86
C ASP A 31 6.26 8.08 2.41
N ILE A 32 5.48 7.06 2.00
CA ILE A 32 5.56 6.52 0.64
C ILE A 32 5.00 7.55 -0.33
N SER A 33 5.89 8.15 -1.12
CA SER A 33 5.52 9.07 -2.21
C SER A 33 5.05 8.31 -3.46
N SER A 34 3.98 7.52 -3.35
CA SER A 34 3.35 6.83 -4.48
C SER A 34 1.83 6.88 -4.39
N SER A 35 1.20 7.17 -5.53
CA SER A 35 -0.25 7.04 -5.71
C SER A 35 -0.70 5.60 -6.04
N LYS A 36 0.26 4.69 -6.29
CA LYS A 36 0.04 3.32 -6.75
C LYS A 36 0.42 2.31 -5.67
N LEU A 37 -0.38 2.28 -4.60
CA LEU A 37 -0.28 1.29 -3.53
C LEU A 37 -1.47 0.33 -3.60
N ALA A 38 -1.20 -0.96 -3.47
CA ALA A 38 -2.21 -2.01 -3.39
C ALA A 38 -2.06 -2.80 -2.08
N VAL A 39 -3.20 -3.22 -1.52
CA VAL A 39 -3.27 -4.05 -0.32
C VAL A 39 -3.71 -5.46 -0.71
N PHE A 40 -3.10 -6.46 -0.09
CA PHE A 40 -3.27 -7.87 -0.41
C PHE A 40 -3.56 -8.68 0.86
N ARG A 41 -4.40 -9.71 0.70
CA ARG A 41 -4.75 -10.66 1.77
C ARG A 41 -3.60 -11.58 2.15
N ASP A 42 -2.70 -11.85 1.21
CA ASP A 42 -1.59 -12.77 1.39
C ASP A 42 -0.35 -12.33 0.58
N ARG A 43 0.74 -13.10 0.72
CA ARG A 43 2.05 -12.80 0.10
C ARG A 43 2.13 -13.14 -1.39
N SER A 44 1.12 -13.77 -1.97
CA SER A 44 1.15 -14.19 -3.39
C SER A 44 1.18 -13.00 -4.34
N ARG A 45 0.60 -11.86 -3.93
CA ARG A 45 0.34 -10.69 -4.79
C ARG A 45 -0.42 -11.06 -6.06
N SER A 46 -1.25 -12.11 -6.01
CA SER A 46 -2.11 -12.49 -7.13
C SER A 46 -3.29 -11.52 -7.27
N PRO A 47 -3.90 -11.37 -8.45
CA PRO A 47 -5.09 -10.53 -8.63
C PRO A 47 -6.22 -10.86 -7.65
N GLU A 48 -6.38 -12.13 -7.28
CA GLU A 48 -7.41 -12.61 -6.34
C GLU A 48 -7.11 -12.23 -4.89
N SER A 49 -5.83 -11.99 -4.57
CA SER A 49 -5.41 -11.55 -3.24
C SER A 49 -5.56 -10.04 -3.04
N VAL A 50 -5.72 -9.25 -4.11
CA VAL A 50 -5.87 -7.78 -4.05
C VAL A 50 -7.20 -7.41 -3.40
N LEU A 51 -7.15 -6.50 -2.44
CA LEU A 51 -8.33 -5.86 -1.88
C LEU A 51 -8.77 -4.68 -2.76
N SER A 52 -10.05 -4.64 -3.13
CA SER A 52 -10.60 -3.55 -3.92
C SER A 52 -10.65 -2.26 -3.09
N PRO A 53 -10.12 -1.13 -3.58
CA PRO A 53 -10.15 0.16 -2.86
C PRO A 53 -11.55 0.65 -2.51
N ASP A 54 -12.55 0.27 -3.30
CA ASP A 54 -13.95 0.70 -3.16
C ASP A 54 -14.74 -0.13 -2.14
N MET A 55 -14.19 -1.25 -1.66
CA MET A 55 -14.82 -2.12 -0.67
C MET A 55 -14.36 -1.74 0.74
N THR A 56 -15.22 -2.00 1.71
CA THR A 56 -14.85 -1.98 3.14
C THR A 56 -14.05 -3.21 3.53
N LEU A 57 -13.35 -3.16 4.66
CA LEU A 57 -12.68 -4.34 5.21
C LEU A 57 -13.68 -5.46 5.55
N GLU A 58 -14.88 -5.10 6.04
CA GLU A 58 -15.96 -6.06 6.30
C GLU A 58 -16.41 -6.79 5.02
N GLU A 59 -16.66 -6.06 3.93
CA GLU A 59 -17.02 -6.67 2.64
C GLU A 59 -15.89 -7.52 2.06
N CYS A 60 -14.64 -7.24 2.46
CA CYS A 60 -13.48 -8.06 2.14
C CYS A 60 -13.34 -9.31 3.01
N GLY A 61 -14.20 -9.49 4.02
CA GLY A 61 -14.22 -10.63 4.93
C GLY A 61 -13.58 -10.39 6.31
N PHE A 62 -13.20 -9.15 6.63
CA PHE A 62 -12.64 -8.76 7.92
C PHE A 62 -13.71 -8.06 8.75
N THR A 63 -14.50 -8.85 9.47
CA THR A 63 -15.65 -8.35 10.22
C THR A 63 -15.25 -7.49 11.42
N GLY A 64 -14.03 -7.69 11.93
CA GLY A 64 -13.65 -7.15 13.23
C GLY A 64 -14.44 -7.83 14.36
N ASP A 65 -14.09 -7.46 15.59
CA ASP A 65 -14.79 -7.90 16.79
C ASP A 65 -15.06 -6.65 17.65
N SER A 66 -15.02 -6.75 18.97
CA SER A 66 -15.21 -5.60 19.84
C SER A 66 -13.99 -4.66 19.86
N CYS A 67 -14.22 -3.36 20.13
CA CYS A 67 -13.13 -2.40 20.34
C CYS A 67 -12.17 -2.82 21.48
N HIS A 68 -12.66 -3.61 22.44
CA HIS A 68 -11.87 -4.10 23.57
C HIS A 68 -11.08 -5.39 23.26
N SER A 69 -11.40 -6.05 22.15
CA SER A 69 -10.77 -7.29 21.69
C SER A 69 -10.87 -7.32 20.17
N PRO A 70 -10.08 -6.50 19.45
CA PRO A 70 -10.14 -6.43 18.00
C PRO A 70 -9.66 -7.74 17.37
N GLU A 71 -10.13 -8.01 16.15
CA GLU A 71 -9.59 -9.09 15.32
C GLU A 71 -8.16 -8.73 14.87
N GLU A 72 -7.19 -9.59 15.17
CA GLU A 72 -5.82 -9.43 14.68
C GLU A 72 -5.70 -10.01 13.27
N VAL A 73 -5.43 -9.13 12.30
CA VAL A 73 -5.28 -9.49 10.88
C VAL A 73 -3.92 -9.02 10.37
N ILE A 74 -3.27 -9.85 9.55
CA ILE A 74 -2.05 -9.47 8.82
C ILE A 74 -2.42 -9.26 7.36
N LEU A 75 -2.22 -8.04 6.87
CA LEU A 75 -2.31 -7.68 5.46
C LEU A 75 -0.92 -7.37 4.92
N PHE A 76 -0.80 -7.47 3.59
CA PHE A 76 0.42 -7.14 2.87
C PHE A 76 0.14 -5.96 1.96
N TYR A 77 1.15 -5.12 1.72
CA TYR A 77 1.02 -4.05 0.74
C TYR A 77 2.26 -3.99 -0.13
N ASP A 78 2.08 -3.49 -1.34
CA ASP A 78 3.15 -3.23 -2.29
C ASP A 78 2.82 -1.97 -3.07
N TYR A 79 3.85 -1.28 -3.55
CA TYR A 79 3.68 -0.02 -4.26
C TYR A 79 4.65 0.11 -5.43
N THR A 80 4.21 0.83 -6.46
CA THR A 80 5.09 1.18 -7.57
C THR A 80 5.62 2.59 -7.37
N VAL A 81 6.94 2.77 -7.41
CA VAL A 81 7.54 4.10 -7.41
C VAL A 81 7.31 4.74 -8.77
N GLU A 82 6.60 5.87 -8.78
CA GLU A 82 6.45 6.69 -9.98
C GLU A 82 7.65 7.64 -10.05
N PHE A 83 8.52 7.47 -11.03
CA PHE A 83 9.62 8.41 -11.27
C PHE A 83 9.09 9.65 -11.99
N THR A 84 8.31 10.49 -11.32
CA THR A 84 7.75 11.70 -11.95
C THR A 84 8.75 12.85 -12.03
N ASP A 85 9.80 12.88 -11.22
CA ASP A 85 10.72 14.04 -11.14
C ASP A 85 12.17 13.66 -10.79
N CYS A 86 12.75 12.65 -11.42
CA CYS A 86 14.17 12.32 -11.25
C CYS A 86 15.01 12.79 -12.46
N PRO A 87 15.68 13.96 -12.39
CA PRO A 87 16.48 14.49 -13.51
C PRO A 87 17.57 13.53 -13.99
N ILE A 88 18.10 12.72 -13.06
CA ILE A 88 19.20 11.78 -13.31
C ILE A 88 18.74 10.62 -14.20
N LEU A 89 17.50 10.14 -14.04
CA LEU A 89 16.93 9.06 -14.85
C LEU A 89 16.32 9.57 -16.18
N MET A 90 16.20 10.89 -16.35
CA MET A 90 15.76 11.53 -17.59
C MET A 90 16.93 11.92 -18.52
N CYS A 91 18.17 11.64 -18.12
CA CYS A 91 19.39 12.01 -18.84
C CYS A 91 19.48 11.40 -20.25
N ASP A 92 18.92 10.22 -20.47
CA ASP A 92 18.94 9.49 -21.74
C ASP A 92 18.35 10.33 -22.89
N HIS A 93 17.42 11.24 -22.56
CA HIS A 93 16.81 12.17 -23.52
C HIS A 93 17.79 13.25 -24.02
N TYR A 94 18.77 13.63 -23.20
CA TYR A 94 19.71 14.73 -23.51
C TYR A 94 21.03 14.26 -24.14
N PHE A 95 21.44 13.01 -23.92
CA PHE A 95 22.70 12.47 -24.47
C PHE A 95 22.56 11.83 -25.87
N GLY A 96 21.34 11.73 -26.41
CA GLY A 96 21.06 11.12 -27.72
C GLY A 96 21.18 12.03 -28.95
N GLN A 97 21.34 13.35 -28.78
CA GLN A 97 21.52 14.26 -29.92
C GLN A 97 22.97 14.23 -30.39
N LYS A 98 23.23 13.47 -31.45
CA LYS A 98 24.47 13.61 -32.24
C LYS A 98 24.51 15.02 -32.81
N VAL A 99 25.46 15.82 -32.36
CA VAL A 99 25.86 17.05 -33.03
C VAL A 99 26.45 16.64 -34.39
N ASN A 100 25.86 17.15 -35.47
CA ASN A 100 26.34 16.95 -36.85
C ASN A 100 27.76 17.48 -37.05
#